data_AF-A0A914RJL4-F1
#
_entry.id   AF-A0A914RJL4-F1
#
_cell.length_a   1.000
_cell.length_b   1.000
_cell.length_c   1.000
_cell.angle_alpha   90.00
_cell.angle_beta   90.00
_cell.angle_gamma   90.00
#
_symmetry.space_group_name_H-M   'P 1'
#
loop_
_entity.id
_entity.type
_entity.pdbx_description
1 polymer ?
#
loop_
_entity_poly.entity_id
_entity_poly.type
_entity_poly.pdbx_seq_one_letter_code
_entity_poly.pdbx_strand_id
1 'polypeptide(L)'
;LQIIHLDFLLTIDNIYIIQFVYVGGIHDYLDTVLCWRHICNLQEHVGGLIALANTMERTPVEIKTWENWDVIQFPPSLKMSTYIVAFAVGPYVKKEVTNEDGTLIRIWGWPGQEEYLGWAAEISAKCFHAMRQYTDFPYPYTKSDQLGMPEFLHSTKVKEMASETICHEISHQWFGDTVTETWWDDLFLSEGFATLFETASQKMADGKFLVNTMQTALTSDANVTYSHPLYDVN
;
A
#
# COMPACT_ATOMS: atom_id res chain seq x y z
N LEU A 1 -17.45 -10.86 -18.12
CA LEU A 1 -18.28 -9.84 -17.45
C LEU A 1 -19.63 -10.46 -17.10
N GLN A 2 -20.06 -10.40 -15.84
CA GLN A 2 -21.38 -10.84 -15.41
C GLN A 2 -22.23 -9.59 -15.16
N ILE A 3 -23.39 -9.48 -15.82
CA ILE A 3 -24.30 -8.33 -15.73
C ILE A 3 -25.51 -8.75 -14.89
N ILE A 4 -25.92 -7.93 -13.94
CA ILE A 4 -27.16 -8.14 -13.17
C ILE A 4 -28.32 -7.51 -13.95
N HIS A 5 -29.31 -8.33 -14.31
CA HIS A 5 -30.58 -7.83 -14.83
C HIS A 5 -31.58 -7.75 -13.68
N LEU A 6 -32.23 -6.59 -13.53
CA LEU A 6 -33.27 -6.36 -12.55
C LEU A 6 -34.62 -6.22 -13.25
N ASP A 7 -35.66 -6.80 -12.66
CA ASP A 7 -37.04 -6.68 -13.17
C ASP A 7 -37.70 -5.34 -12.79
N PHE A 8 -36.95 -4.43 -12.16
CA PHE A 8 -37.42 -3.12 -11.73
C PHE A 8 -36.34 -2.05 -11.94
N LEU A 9 -36.79 -0.80 -12.07
CA LEU A 9 -35.90 0.35 -12.16
C LEU A 9 -35.43 0.78 -10.76
N LEU A 10 -34.13 1.04 -10.64
CA LEU A 10 -33.59 1.70 -9.47
C LEU A 10 -34.08 3.16 -9.43
N THR A 11 -34.31 3.65 -8.22
CA THR A 11 -34.76 5.02 -7.98
C THR A 11 -33.61 5.86 -7.44
N ILE A 12 -33.60 7.14 -7.79
CA ILE A 12 -32.63 8.13 -7.29
C ILE A 12 -32.83 8.28 -5.78
N ASP A 13 -31.75 8.59 -5.05
CA ASP A 13 -31.70 8.83 -3.60
C ASP A 13 -31.95 7.60 -2.68
N ASN A 14 -32.03 6.39 -3.24
CA ASN A 14 -32.12 5.16 -2.46
C ASN A 14 -30.80 4.37 -2.44
N ILE A 15 -30.49 3.76 -1.30
CA ILE A 15 -29.34 2.85 -1.14
C ILE A 15 -29.83 1.41 -1.32
N TYR A 16 -29.19 0.68 -2.24
CA TYR A 16 -29.46 -0.73 -2.49
C TYR A 16 -28.28 -1.57 -2.02
N ILE A 17 -28.56 -2.69 -1.35
CA ILE A 17 -27.52 -3.64 -0.91
C ILE A 17 -27.49 -4.79 -1.89
N ILE A 18 -26.33 -5.02 -2.50
CA ILE A 18 -26.08 -6.16 -3.39
C ILE A 18 -25.12 -7.09 -2.68
N GLN A 19 -25.51 -8.35 -2.50
CA GLN A 19 -24.70 -9.38 -1.86
C GLN A 19 -24.39 -10.50 -2.87
N PHE A 20 -23.11 -10.84 -2.96
CA PHE A 20 -22.63 -11.96 -3.77
C PHE A 20 -21.85 -12.94 -2.92
N VAL A 21 -21.80 -14.18 -3.39
CA VAL A 21 -20.81 -15.17 -2.98
C VAL A 21 -19.98 -15.48 -4.21
N TYR A 22 -18.66 -15.32 -4.09
CA TYR A 22 -17.72 -15.59 -5.17
C TYR A 22 -16.65 -16.57 -4.68
N VAL A 23 -16.21 -17.45 -5.57
CA VAL A 23 -15.08 -18.35 -5.35
C VAL A 23 -14.15 -18.20 -6.55
N GLY A 24 -12.91 -17.84 -6.28
CA GLY A 24 -11.85 -17.76 -7.29
C GLY A 24 -10.66 -18.64 -6.86
N GLY A 25 -9.93 -19.15 -7.85
CA GLY A 25 -8.65 -19.80 -7.59
C GLY A 25 -7.58 -18.75 -7.25
N ILE A 26 -6.72 -19.05 -6.30
CA ILE A 26 -5.47 -18.32 -6.08
C ILE A 26 -4.47 -18.90 -7.07
N HIS A 27 -4.01 -18.09 -8.03
CA HIS A 27 -3.06 -18.49 -9.06
C HIS A 27 -1.69 -17.86 -8.77
N ASP A 28 -0.61 -18.61 -9.01
CA ASP A 28 0.79 -18.20 -8.81
C ASP A 28 1.24 -16.97 -9.63
N TYR A 29 0.39 -16.45 -10.53
CA TYR A 29 0.71 -15.35 -11.46
C TYR A 29 -0.06 -14.05 -11.18
N LEU A 30 -0.88 -14.01 -10.13
CA LEU A 30 -1.59 -12.79 -9.74
C LEU A 30 -1.02 -12.29 -8.41
N ASP A 31 -0.21 -11.22 -8.48
CA ASP A 31 0.20 -10.40 -7.32
C ASP A 31 -0.98 -9.66 -6.66
N THR A 32 -2.22 -9.97 -7.05
CA THR A 32 -3.46 -9.42 -6.50
C THR A 32 -4.25 -10.51 -5.80
N VAL A 33 -4.04 -10.63 -4.48
CA VAL A 33 -4.85 -11.49 -3.63
C VAL A 33 -6.17 -10.76 -3.34
N LEU A 34 -7.32 -11.44 -3.46
CA LEU A 34 -8.64 -11.00 -2.96
C LEU A 34 -9.18 -11.95 -1.86
N CYS A 35 -9.49 -11.40 -0.68
CA CYS A 35 -10.16 -12.06 0.45
C CYS A 35 -10.81 -10.95 1.27
N TRP A 36 -12.07 -10.68 0.93
CA TRP A 36 -12.95 -9.88 1.75
C TRP A 36 -14.14 -10.74 2.17
N ARG A 37 -14.27 -10.89 3.50
CA ARG A 37 -15.38 -11.48 4.25
C ARG A 37 -15.79 -12.91 3.83
N HIS A 38 -15.28 -13.85 4.63
CA HIS A 38 -15.53 -15.30 4.67
C HIS A 38 -14.61 -16.19 3.84
N ILE A 39 -13.75 -16.89 4.60
CA ILE A 39 -13.27 -18.25 4.36
C ILE A 39 -12.40 -18.37 3.11
N CYS A 40 -11.10 -18.12 3.28
CA CYS A 40 -10.13 -18.90 2.53
C CYS A 40 -10.35 -20.37 2.93
N ASN A 41 -10.84 -21.21 2.03
CA ASN A 41 -10.74 -22.67 2.17
C ASN A 41 -9.32 -23.09 1.80
N LEU A 42 -8.31 -22.58 2.52
CA LEU A 42 -6.98 -23.17 2.51
C LEU A 42 -7.07 -24.39 3.42
N GLN A 43 -7.27 -25.59 2.88
CA GLN A 43 -7.52 -26.83 3.65
C GLN A 43 -6.37 -27.24 4.61
N GLU A 44 -5.36 -26.39 4.83
CA GLU A 44 -4.20 -26.63 5.67
C GLU A 44 -3.82 -25.40 6.52
N HIS A 45 -4.74 -24.86 7.33
CA HIS A 45 -4.33 -23.88 8.35
C HIS A 45 -3.87 -24.57 9.63
N VAL A 46 -2.55 -24.65 9.75
CA VAL A 46 -1.84 -24.92 11.00
C VAL A 46 -1.77 -23.59 11.75
N GLY A 47 -2.20 -23.54 13.02
CA GLY A 47 -2.19 -22.31 13.82
C GLY A 47 -0.83 -21.59 13.80
N GLY A 48 -0.84 -20.25 13.75
CA GLY A 48 0.37 -19.42 13.79
C GLY A 48 0.59 -18.45 12.62
N LEU A 49 -0.34 -18.34 11.66
CA LEU A 49 -0.28 -17.34 10.59
C LEU A 49 -0.84 -15.98 11.03
N ILE A 50 -0.35 -14.91 10.41
CA ILE A 50 -0.73 -13.53 10.70
C ILE A 50 -1.56 -13.00 9.53
N ALA A 51 -2.71 -12.40 9.84
CA ALA A 51 -3.53 -11.68 8.87
C ALA A 51 -3.32 -10.17 9.01
N LEU A 52 -3.09 -9.50 7.88
CA LEU A 52 -2.91 -8.06 7.74
C LEU A 52 -4.01 -7.51 6.83
N ALA A 53 -4.38 -6.24 7.03
CA ALA A 53 -5.25 -5.48 6.14
C ALA A 53 -4.94 -3.97 6.28
N ASN A 54 -5.62 -3.11 5.54
CA ASN A 54 -5.44 -1.65 5.63
C ASN A 54 -5.55 -1.11 7.07
N THR A 55 -6.55 -1.57 7.84
CA THR A 55 -6.80 -1.08 9.22
C THR A 55 -6.21 -2.01 10.28
N MET A 56 -6.06 -1.52 11.51
CA MET A 56 -5.53 -2.31 12.62
C MET A 56 -6.48 -3.47 12.96
N GLU A 57 -5.91 -4.66 13.09
CA GLU A 57 -6.64 -5.84 13.54
C GLU A 57 -7.32 -5.59 14.90
N ARG A 58 -8.58 -6.02 15.04
CA ARG A 58 -9.22 -6.10 16.36
C ARG A 58 -8.73 -7.34 17.08
N THR A 59 -8.92 -7.38 18.40
CA THR A 59 -8.74 -8.62 19.17
C THR A 59 -9.52 -9.75 18.50
N PRO A 60 -8.87 -10.88 18.16
CA PRO A 60 -9.51 -12.00 17.50
C PRO A 60 -10.74 -12.47 18.29
N VAL A 61 -11.83 -12.78 17.59
CA VAL A 61 -13.00 -13.43 18.18
C VAL A 61 -12.94 -14.88 17.75
N GLU A 62 -12.69 -15.79 18.69
CA GLU A 62 -12.78 -17.23 18.43
C GLU A 62 -14.21 -17.57 17.99
N ILE A 63 -14.37 -18.12 16.79
CA ILE A 63 -15.66 -18.64 16.34
C ILE A 63 -15.57 -20.17 16.34
N LYS A 64 -16.24 -20.80 17.32
CA LYS A 64 -16.26 -22.25 17.57
C LYS A 64 -16.81 -23.13 16.44
N THR A 65 -17.26 -22.55 15.32
CA THR A 65 -17.94 -23.30 14.25
C THR A 65 -16.98 -23.96 13.25
N TRP A 66 -15.68 -23.64 13.29
CA TRP A 66 -14.67 -24.22 12.40
C TRP A 66 -13.48 -24.68 13.27
N GLU A 67 -13.26 -25.99 13.40
CA GLU A 67 -12.10 -26.50 14.13
C GLU A 67 -10.80 -26.02 13.44
N ASN A 68 -9.90 -25.41 14.20
CA ASN A 68 -8.56 -24.94 13.80
C ASN A 68 -8.48 -23.63 12.97
N TRP A 69 -9.51 -22.79 12.97
CA TRP A 69 -9.49 -21.50 12.27
C TRP A 69 -9.80 -20.31 13.18
N ASP A 70 -8.99 -19.26 13.05
CA ASP A 70 -9.24 -17.97 13.66
C ASP A 70 -9.96 -17.03 12.70
N VAL A 71 -10.90 -16.23 13.23
CA VAL A 71 -11.55 -15.16 12.48
C VAL A 71 -11.06 -13.82 12.98
N ILE A 72 -10.25 -13.15 12.16
CA ILE A 72 -9.71 -11.82 12.44
C ILE A 72 -10.62 -10.77 11.80
N GLN A 73 -11.06 -9.81 12.61
CA GLN A 73 -11.91 -8.71 12.16
C GLN A 73 -11.13 -7.41 12.11
N PHE A 74 -11.37 -6.64 11.06
CA PHE A 74 -10.80 -5.32 10.85
C PHE A 74 -11.91 -4.27 10.93
N PRO A 75 -11.69 -3.12 11.60
CA PRO A 75 -12.65 -2.03 11.60
C PRO A 75 -12.82 -1.47 10.17
N PRO A 76 -13.94 -0.80 9.88
CA PRO A 76 -14.14 -0.11 8.60
C PRO A 76 -12.98 0.84 8.30
N SER A 77 -12.52 0.84 7.05
CA SER A 77 -11.54 1.81 6.56
C SER A 77 -12.15 3.19 6.44
N LEU A 78 -11.31 4.20 6.27
CA LEU A 78 -11.74 5.47 5.71
C LEU A 78 -12.21 5.26 4.27
N LYS A 79 -12.90 6.28 3.72
CA LYS A 79 -13.26 6.28 2.30
C LYS A 79 -11.96 6.25 1.47
N MET A 80 -11.85 5.27 0.59
CA MET A 80 -10.65 5.03 -0.20
C MET A 80 -11.01 4.39 -1.54
N SER A 81 -10.13 4.53 -2.53
CA SER A 81 -10.27 3.92 -3.85
C SER A 81 -10.09 2.40 -3.80
N THR A 82 -10.71 1.67 -4.73
CA THR A 82 -10.69 0.19 -4.67
C THR A 82 -9.31 -0.42 -4.94
N TYR A 83 -8.44 0.29 -5.66
CA TYR A 83 -7.11 -0.22 -6.02
C TYR A 83 -6.13 -0.29 -4.85
N ILE A 84 -6.45 0.36 -3.72
CA ILE A 84 -5.64 0.35 -2.49
C ILE A 84 -6.21 -0.56 -1.39
N VAL A 85 -7.26 -1.35 -1.69
CA VAL A 85 -7.73 -2.39 -0.78
C VAL A 85 -6.67 -3.49 -0.72
N ALA A 86 -6.12 -3.74 0.46
CA ALA A 86 -5.04 -4.71 0.66
C ALA A 86 -5.28 -5.56 1.91
N PHE A 87 -4.91 -6.84 1.81
CA PHE A 87 -4.81 -7.76 2.93
C PHE A 87 -3.81 -8.86 2.58
N ALA A 88 -3.21 -9.47 3.60
CA ALA A 88 -2.21 -10.52 3.44
C ALA A 88 -2.34 -11.55 4.56
N VAL A 89 -2.02 -12.82 4.27
CA VAL A 89 -1.99 -13.88 5.27
C VAL A 89 -0.72 -14.69 5.07
N GLY A 90 0.10 -14.80 6.13
CA GLY A 90 1.36 -15.53 6.02
C GLY A 90 2.10 -15.67 7.35
N PRO A 91 3.18 -16.47 7.36
CA PRO A 91 3.98 -16.73 8.56
C PRO A 91 4.96 -15.58 8.82
N TYR A 92 4.45 -14.35 8.95
CA TYR A 92 5.29 -13.16 8.99
C TYR A 92 5.96 -12.95 10.35
N VAL A 93 7.10 -12.27 10.31
CA VAL A 93 7.78 -11.67 11.47
C VAL A 93 7.77 -10.15 11.35
N LYS A 94 7.81 -9.42 12.47
CA LYS A 94 7.74 -7.95 12.44
C LYS A 94 8.80 -7.26 13.30
N LYS A 95 9.09 -6.02 12.91
CA LYS A 95 9.62 -4.97 13.78
C LYS A 95 8.70 -3.76 13.72
N GLU A 96 8.64 -3.01 14.81
CA GLU A 96 7.76 -1.86 14.91
C GLU A 96 8.42 -0.69 15.64
N VAL A 97 8.00 0.52 15.27
CA VAL A 97 8.39 1.78 15.89
C VAL A 97 7.16 2.70 15.91
N THR A 98 7.02 3.51 16.95
CA THR A 98 6.05 4.61 16.95
C THR A 98 6.82 5.88 16.60
N ASN A 99 6.38 6.60 15.56
CA ASN A 99 7.04 7.84 15.15
C ASN A 99 6.69 9.00 16.10
N GLU A 100 7.33 10.15 15.90
CA GLU A 100 7.12 11.36 16.72
C GLU A 100 5.67 11.88 16.68
N ASP A 101 4.95 11.58 15.60
CA ASP A 101 3.55 11.98 15.41
C ASP A 101 2.54 11.00 16.02
N GLY A 102 3.00 9.89 16.61
CA GLY A 102 2.16 8.88 17.26
C GLY A 102 1.63 7.77 16.36
N THR A 103 2.06 7.70 15.09
CA THR A 103 1.72 6.63 14.16
C THR A 103 2.55 5.38 14.45
N LEU A 104 1.89 4.23 14.60
CA LEU A 104 2.55 2.93 14.72
C LEU A 104 2.99 2.41 13.34
N ILE A 105 4.29 2.26 13.15
CA ILE A 105 4.86 1.75 11.89
C ILE A 105 5.37 0.34 12.12
N ARG A 106 4.87 -0.61 11.32
CA ARG A 106 5.25 -2.02 11.40
C ARG A 106 5.78 -2.48 10.05
N ILE A 107 6.94 -3.10 10.08
CA ILE A 107 7.56 -3.71 8.90
C ILE A 107 7.47 -5.21 9.07
N TRP A 108 6.82 -5.86 8.12
CA TRP A 108 6.57 -7.29 8.06
C TRP A 108 7.50 -7.91 7.02
N GLY A 109 8.07 -9.06 7.35
CA GLY A 109 8.90 -9.85 6.46
C GLY A 109 8.71 -11.33 6.70
N TRP A 110 9.45 -12.14 5.94
CA TRP A 110 9.49 -13.58 6.15
C TRP A 110 10.47 -13.94 7.27
N PRO A 111 10.27 -15.08 7.97
CA PRO A 111 11.21 -15.55 8.98
C PRO A 111 12.63 -15.67 8.39
N GLY A 112 13.63 -15.15 9.08
CA GLY A 112 15.01 -15.03 8.59
C GLY A 112 15.38 -13.64 8.04
N GLN A 113 14.41 -12.73 7.87
CA GLN A 113 14.66 -11.35 7.41
C GLN A 113 14.64 -10.29 8.54
N GLU A 114 14.58 -10.71 9.80
CA GLU A 114 14.35 -9.86 10.97
C GLU A 114 15.41 -8.76 11.15
N GLU A 115 16.64 -9.02 10.72
CA GLU A 115 17.77 -8.08 10.78
C GLU A 115 17.47 -6.77 10.04
N TYR A 116 16.73 -6.85 8.93
CA TYR A 116 16.48 -5.72 8.04
C TYR A 116 15.26 -4.88 8.44
N LEU A 117 14.28 -5.50 9.10
CA LEU A 117 13.00 -4.88 9.42
C LEU A 117 13.14 -3.66 10.35
N GLY A 118 14.14 -3.68 11.24
CA GLY A 118 14.37 -2.58 12.18
C GLY A 118 14.82 -1.29 11.48
N TRP A 119 15.79 -1.40 10.57
CA TRP A 119 16.27 -0.26 9.78
C TRP A 119 15.14 0.33 8.93
N ALA A 120 14.34 -0.52 8.28
CA ALA A 120 13.20 -0.11 7.48
C ALA A 120 12.14 0.63 8.31
N ALA A 121 11.88 0.18 9.54
CA ALA A 121 10.92 0.81 10.43
C ALA A 121 11.37 2.23 10.80
N GLU A 122 12.67 2.41 11.11
CA GLU A 122 13.25 3.71 11.42
C GLU A 122 13.23 4.68 10.23
N ILE A 123 13.56 4.21 9.02
CA ILE A 123 13.49 5.04 7.82
C ILE A 123 12.05 5.45 7.53
N SER A 124 11.13 4.49 7.60
CA SER A 124 9.70 4.76 7.42
C SER A 124 9.20 5.83 8.40
N ALA A 125 9.56 5.73 9.69
CA ALA A 125 9.20 6.73 10.69
C ALA A 125 9.67 8.14 10.34
N LYS A 126 10.88 8.26 9.78
CA LYS A 126 11.43 9.54 9.32
C LYS A 126 10.70 10.06 8.08
N CYS A 127 10.40 9.22 7.08
CA CYS A 127 9.66 9.64 5.89
C CYS A 127 8.24 10.12 6.28
N PHE A 128 7.54 9.39 7.17
CA PHE A 128 6.22 9.80 7.68
C PHE A 128 6.26 11.17 8.37
N HIS A 129 7.24 11.38 9.25
CA HIS A 129 7.39 12.66 9.94
C HIS A 129 7.73 13.80 8.97
N ALA A 130 8.61 13.56 7.99
CA ALA A 130 8.92 14.53 6.95
C ALA A 130 7.69 14.90 6.11
N MET A 131 6.87 13.91 5.72
CA MET A 131 5.63 14.14 4.98
C MET A 131 4.61 14.94 5.80
N ARG A 132 4.47 14.63 7.09
CA ARG A 132 3.65 15.43 8.02
C ARG A 132 4.11 16.88 8.07
N GLN A 133 5.41 17.12 8.19
CA GLN A 133 5.96 18.48 8.26
C GLN A 133 5.76 19.24 6.95
N TYR A 134 5.95 18.57 5.82
CA TYR A 134 5.84 19.20 4.50
C TYR A 134 4.40 19.58 4.15
N THR A 135 3.47 18.65 4.35
CA THR A 135 2.06 18.81 3.93
C THR A 135 1.21 19.57 4.96
N ASP A 136 1.75 19.76 6.16
CA ASP A 136 1.01 20.15 7.36
C ASP A 136 -0.24 19.28 7.66
N PHE A 137 -0.26 18.03 7.17
CA PHE A 137 -1.41 17.14 7.28
C PHE A 137 -1.02 15.82 7.97
N PRO A 138 -1.70 15.41 9.05
CA PRO A 138 -1.43 14.15 9.73
C PRO A 138 -1.83 12.93 8.91
N TYR A 139 -1.02 11.87 9.04
CA TYR A 139 -1.40 10.57 8.49
C TYR A 139 -2.74 10.13 9.09
N PRO A 140 -3.74 9.77 8.28
CA PRO A 140 -5.12 9.63 8.76
C PRO A 140 -5.40 8.34 9.53
N TYR A 141 -4.49 7.36 9.49
CA TYR A 141 -4.59 6.11 10.26
C TYR A 141 -3.65 6.11 11.46
N THR A 142 -3.95 5.24 12.43
CA THR A 142 -3.10 5.03 13.62
C THR A 142 -1.93 4.08 13.37
N LYS A 143 -1.94 3.36 12.25
CA LYS A 143 -0.88 2.41 11.88
C LYS A 143 -0.56 2.42 10.38
N SER A 144 0.68 2.07 10.07
CA SER A 144 1.14 1.74 8.72
C SER A 144 1.83 0.38 8.74
N ASP A 145 1.41 -0.52 7.86
CA ASP A 145 2.06 -1.82 7.63
C ASP A 145 2.77 -1.79 6.29
N GLN A 146 4.04 -2.19 6.25
CA GLN A 146 4.77 -2.45 5.01
C GLN A 146 5.18 -3.92 5.01
N LEU A 147 4.95 -4.60 3.90
CA LEU A 147 5.27 -6.01 3.71
C LEU A 147 6.17 -6.16 2.49
N GLY A 148 7.27 -6.92 2.63
CA GLY A 148 8.10 -7.31 1.48
C GLY A 148 9.30 -6.40 1.24
N MET A 149 10.23 -6.39 2.19
CA MET A 149 11.54 -5.75 1.97
C MET A 149 12.45 -6.67 1.14
N PRO A 150 13.28 -6.12 0.24
CA PRO A 150 14.20 -6.93 -0.55
C PRO A 150 15.21 -7.63 0.37
N GLU A 151 15.39 -8.93 0.14
CA GLU A 151 16.55 -9.66 0.61
C GLU A 151 17.80 -8.89 0.13
N PHE A 152 18.84 -8.76 0.96
CA PHE A 152 20.14 -8.17 0.61
C PHE A 152 20.32 -6.64 0.74
N LEU A 153 19.99 -6.05 1.89
CA LEU A 153 20.46 -4.69 2.29
C LEU A 153 21.94 -4.68 2.74
N HIS A 154 22.84 -5.30 1.97
CA HIS A 154 24.25 -5.45 2.36
C HIS A 154 25.15 -4.30 1.92
N SER A 155 24.74 -3.52 0.90
CA SER A 155 25.52 -2.38 0.40
C SER A 155 24.82 -1.06 0.68
N THR A 156 25.61 0.00 0.85
CA THR A 156 25.09 1.37 1.03
C THR A 156 24.17 1.77 -0.11
N LYS A 157 24.50 1.39 -1.35
CA LYS A 157 23.70 1.72 -2.53
C LYS A 157 22.31 1.06 -2.49
N VAL A 158 22.22 -0.21 -2.06
CA VAL A 158 20.92 -0.90 -1.94
C VAL A 158 20.09 -0.30 -0.80
N LYS A 159 20.73 0.13 0.30
CA LYS A 159 20.04 0.87 1.37
C LYS A 159 19.53 2.23 0.93
N GLU A 160 20.30 2.96 0.11
CA GLU A 160 19.84 4.21 -0.49
C GLU A 160 18.62 3.98 -1.39
N MET A 161 18.70 3.02 -2.32
CA MET A 161 17.57 2.69 -3.20
C MET A 161 16.33 2.25 -2.42
N ALA A 162 16.49 1.38 -1.41
CA ALA A 162 15.38 0.97 -0.56
C ALA A 162 14.79 2.14 0.23
N SER A 163 15.61 3.09 0.68
CA SER A 163 15.14 4.30 1.35
C SER A 163 14.35 5.22 0.40
N GLU A 164 14.77 5.32 -0.86
CA GLU A 164 14.05 6.06 -1.91
C GLU A 164 12.67 5.42 -2.11
N THR A 165 12.61 4.11 -2.37
CA THR A 165 11.35 3.37 -2.51
C THR A 165 10.45 3.52 -1.27
N ILE A 166 10.97 3.33 -0.06
CA ILE A 166 10.19 3.49 1.17
C ILE A 166 9.56 4.88 1.25
N CYS A 167 10.33 5.94 0.97
CA CYS A 167 9.78 7.29 1.01
C CYS A 167 8.82 7.59 -0.15
N HIS A 168 9.02 7.01 -1.35
CA HIS A 168 8.07 7.09 -2.48
C HIS A 168 6.72 6.49 -2.09
N GLU A 169 6.70 5.24 -1.60
CA GLU A 169 5.46 4.57 -1.19
C GLU A 169 4.77 5.26 0.00
N ILE A 170 5.53 5.81 0.93
CA ILE A 170 4.97 6.61 2.04
C ILE A 170 4.35 7.91 1.53
N SER A 171 4.91 8.51 0.47
CA SER A 171 4.35 9.73 -0.11
C SER A 171 2.98 9.50 -0.73
N HIS A 172 2.73 8.29 -1.25
CA HIS A 172 1.41 7.90 -1.76
C HIS A 172 0.30 7.93 -0.70
N GLN A 173 0.64 7.81 0.58
CA GLN A 173 -0.34 7.95 1.67
C GLN A 173 -1.02 9.33 1.67
N TRP A 174 -0.35 10.38 1.16
CA TRP A 174 -0.93 11.70 0.93
C TRP A 174 -1.41 11.86 -0.51
N PHE A 175 -0.59 11.48 -1.50
CA PHE A 175 -0.83 11.68 -2.93
C PHE A 175 -1.12 10.35 -3.63
N GLY A 176 -2.41 10.03 -3.81
CA GLY A 176 -2.89 8.74 -4.28
C GLY A 176 -3.94 8.18 -3.32
N ASP A 177 -3.62 8.13 -2.02
CA ASP A 177 -4.53 7.55 -1.03
C ASP A 177 -5.49 8.59 -0.43
N THR A 178 -4.96 9.66 0.17
CA THR A 178 -5.77 10.72 0.80
C THR A 178 -6.41 11.62 -0.24
N VAL A 179 -5.62 12.03 -1.24
CA VAL A 179 -6.09 12.74 -2.43
C VAL A 179 -5.79 11.86 -3.63
N THR A 180 -6.81 11.19 -4.14
CA THR A 180 -6.72 10.37 -5.35
C THR A 180 -7.11 11.20 -6.58
N GLU A 181 -6.39 11.00 -7.67
CA GLU A 181 -6.80 11.47 -8.99
C GLU A 181 -8.20 10.96 -9.38
N THR A 182 -8.93 11.74 -10.16
CA THR A 182 -10.27 11.36 -10.60
C THR A 182 -10.26 10.24 -11.64
N TRP A 183 -9.17 10.16 -12.40
CA TRP A 183 -9.01 9.21 -13.49
C TRP A 183 -7.53 8.94 -13.77
N TRP A 184 -7.24 7.81 -14.43
CA TRP A 184 -5.87 7.35 -14.69
C TRP A 184 -5.06 8.27 -15.61
N ASP A 185 -5.71 9.13 -16.40
CA ASP A 185 -5.02 10.13 -17.23
C ASP A 185 -4.26 11.16 -16.37
N ASP A 186 -4.64 11.29 -15.10
CA ASP A 186 -4.02 12.18 -14.12
C ASP A 186 -3.04 11.44 -13.18
N LEU A 187 -2.63 10.20 -13.51
CA LEU A 187 -1.73 9.38 -12.68
C LEU A 187 -0.41 10.09 -12.33
N PHE A 188 0.03 11.02 -13.18
CA PHE A 188 1.22 11.83 -12.90
C PHE A 188 1.10 12.66 -11.60
N LEU A 189 -0.12 12.94 -11.12
CA LEU A 189 -0.36 13.66 -9.86
C LEU A 189 -0.01 12.82 -8.63
N SER A 190 -0.18 11.50 -8.67
CA SER A 190 0.21 10.64 -7.56
C SER A 190 1.68 10.24 -7.70
N GLU A 191 2.07 9.67 -8.84
CA GLU A 191 3.45 9.18 -9.09
C GLU A 191 4.48 10.31 -9.12
N GLY A 192 4.18 11.43 -9.80
CA GLY A 192 5.11 12.54 -9.93
C GLY A 192 5.39 13.25 -8.60
N PHE A 193 4.36 13.39 -7.75
CA PHE A 193 4.56 13.93 -6.40
C PHE A 193 5.31 12.94 -5.51
N ALA A 194 5.01 11.64 -5.59
CA ALA A 194 5.75 10.63 -4.83
C ALA A 194 7.26 10.62 -5.20
N THR A 195 7.60 10.66 -6.49
CA THR A 195 8.99 10.77 -6.96
C THR A 195 9.66 12.09 -6.54
N LEU A 196 8.90 13.19 -6.46
CA LEU A 196 9.44 14.45 -5.93
C LEU A 196 9.80 14.31 -4.43
N PHE A 197 8.94 13.68 -3.65
CA PHE A 197 9.11 13.54 -2.20
C PHE A 197 10.08 12.47 -1.77
N GLU A 198 10.29 11.42 -2.57
CA GLU A 198 11.34 10.43 -2.33
C GLU A 198 12.72 11.11 -2.18
N THR A 199 12.96 12.16 -2.98
CA THR A 199 14.23 12.90 -2.97
C THR A 199 14.23 14.05 -1.96
N ALA A 200 13.09 14.73 -1.78
CA ALA A 200 12.97 15.87 -0.88
C ALA A 200 12.99 15.46 0.61
N SER A 201 12.36 14.36 0.98
CA SER A 201 12.29 13.83 2.35
C SER A 201 13.67 13.43 2.89
N GLN A 202 14.62 13.10 2.01
CA GLN A 202 15.99 12.75 2.38
C GLN A 202 16.91 13.96 2.59
N LYS A 203 16.41 15.21 2.53
CA LYS A 203 17.23 16.44 2.51
C LYS A 203 18.33 16.40 1.43
N MET A 204 18.13 15.63 0.36
CA MET A 204 19.06 15.48 -0.76
C MET A 204 18.61 16.31 -1.96
N ALA A 205 18.28 17.57 -1.72
CA ALA A 205 18.17 18.56 -2.79
C ALA A 205 19.57 19.11 -3.10
N ASP A 206 20.43 18.30 -3.72
CA ASP A 206 21.44 18.83 -4.65
C ASP A 206 22.09 17.71 -5.48
N GLY A 207 21.91 17.75 -6.81
CA GLY A 207 22.57 16.88 -7.79
C GLY A 207 21.84 15.60 -8.21
N LYS A 208 21.46 14.70 -7.28
CA LYS A 208 20.92 13.37 -7.65
C LYS A 208 19.59 13.43 -8.42
N PHE A 209 18.63 14.24 -7.96
CA PHE A 209 17.35 14.43 -8.67
C PHE A 209 17.54 14.91 -10.11
N LEU A 210 18.45 15.86 -10.30
CA LEU A 210 18.76 16.43 -11.61
C LEU A 210 19.30 15.37 -12.57
N VAL A 211 20.23 14.53 -12.09
CA VAL A 211 20.89 13.52 -12.92
C VAL A 211 20.01 12.29 -13.15
N ASN A 212 19.39 11.75 -12.10
CA ASN A 212 18.70 10.47 -12.18
C ASN A 212 17.26 10.60 -12.66
N THR A 213 16.56 11.68 -12.27
CA THR A 213 15.15 11.87 -12.58
C THR A 213 14.98 12.81 -13.77
N MET A 214 15.46 14.06 -13.66
CA MET A 214 15.23 15.06 -14.71
C MET A 214 15.94 14.72 -16.03
N GLN A 215 17.23 14.35 -15.98
CA GLN A 215 17.97 14.07 -17.22
C GLN A 215 17.43 12.82 -17.94
N THR A 216 17.02 11.79 -17.18
CA THR A 216 16.35 10.60 -17.72
C THR A 216 15.02 10.97 -18.38
N ALA A 217 14.20 11.78 -17.70
CA ALA A 217 12.93 12.26 -18.23
C ALA A 217 13.12 13.09 -19.51
N LEU A 218 14.07 14.04 -19.52
CA LEU A 218 14.40 14.85 -20.71
C LEU A 218 14.89 14.01 -21.88
N THR A 219 15.65 12.94 -21.61
CA THR A 219 16.12 12.02 -22.66
C THR A 219 14.95 11.25 -23.28
N SER A 220 14.00 10.79 -22.45
CA SER A 220 12.79 10.12 -22.91
C SER A 220 11.87 11.07 -23.69
N ASP A 221 11.67 12.28 -23.16
CA ASP A 221 10.78 13.29 -23.74
C ASP A 221 11.33 13.89 -25.04
N ALA A 222 12.65 13.91 -25.21
CA ALA A 222 13.28 14.27 -26.48
C ALA A 222 12.99 13.26 -27.61
N ASN A 223 12.40 12.10 -27.31
CA ASN A 223 12.07 11.10 -28.32
C ASN A 223 10.68 11.32 -28.93
N VAL A 224 10.66 11.80 -30.17
CA VAL A 224 9.44 12.05 -30.96
C VAL A 224 8.61 10.80 -31.31
N THR A 225 9.12 9.59 -31.05
CA THR A 225 8.46 8.32 -31.44
C THR A 225 7.59 7.76 -30.31
N TYR A 226 7.99 7.95 -29.06
CA TYR A 226 7.33 7.34 -27.90
C TYR A 226 7.12 8.31 -26.73
N SER A 227 7.51 9.58 -26.83
CA SER A 227 7.04 10.59 -25.88
C SER A 227 5.54 10.82 -26.05
N HIS A 228 4.92 11.26 -24.97
CA HIS A 228 3.50 11.59 -24.90
C HIS A 228 3.32 12.75 -23.91
N PRO A 229 2.24 13.55 -24.03
CA PRO A 229 1.93 14.56 -23.03
C PRO A 229 1.71 13.92 -21.66
N LEU A 230 2.04 14.66 -20.59
CA LEU A 230 1.73 14.25 -19.21
C LEU A 230 0.23 14.26 -18.92
N TYR A 231 -0.51 15.12 -19.63
CA TYR A 231 -1.95 15.24 -19.54
C TYR A 231 -2.49 15.53 -20.94
N ASP A 232 -3.45 14.72 -21.39
CA ASP A 232 -4.16 14.93 -22.65
C ASP A 232 -5.57 15.45 -22.38
N VAL A 233 -5.92 16.58 -23.00
CA VAL A 233 -7.22 17.24 -22.86
C VAL A 233 -8.24 16.79 -23.91
N ASN A 234 -7.86 15.87 -24.81
CA ASN A 234 -8.65 15.51 -25.99
C ASN A 234 -9.56 14.29 -25.79
#